data_AF-A0A5Z3B0P7-F1
#
_entry.id   AF-A0A5Z3B0P7-F1
#
_cell.length_a   1.000
_cell.length_b   1.000
_cell.length_c   1.000
_cell.angle_alpha   90.00
_cell.angle_beta   90.00
_cell.angle_gamma   90.00
#
_symmetry.space_group_name_H-M   'P 1'
#
loop_
_entity.id
_entity.type
_entity.pdbx_description
1 polymer ?
#
loop_
_entity_poly.entity_id
_entity_poly.type
_entity_poly.pdbx_seq_one_letter_code
_entity_poly.pdbx_strand_id
1 'polypeptide(L)'
;MDRELFITRLAFINNDEIDTIDKNSSIAYLKALYQCENSIAINYNQEELFTQATAINNLGYNSTFTKIFILDKEKLNDTYLDARKRLYKSINTLKEKRNEKIKDIQDYL
;
A
#
# COMPACT_ATOMS: atom_id res chain seq x y z
N MET A 1 23.52 -7.39 -20.89
CA MET A 1 22.34 -6.79 -20.25
C MET A 1 21.46 -7.94 -19.84
N ASP A 2 21.70 -8.46 -18.63
CA ASP A 2 21.04 -9.67 -18.15
C ASP A 2 19.55 -9.42 -17.98
N ARG A 3 18.72 -10.27 -18.58
CA ARG A 3 17.25 -10.17 -18.52
C ARG A 3 16.67 -10.49 -17.13
N GLU A 4 17.52 -10.68 -16.13
CA GLU A 4 17.09 -10.78 -14.72
C GLU A 4 16.72 -9.40 -14.12
N LEU A 5 16.96 -8.31 -14.84
CA LEU A 5 17.04 -6.94 -14.30
C LEU A 5 15.75 -6.21 -13.90
N PHE A 6 14.53 -6.70 -14.16
CA PHE A 6 13.30 -5.95 -13.81
C PHE A 6 12.09 -6.87 -13.53
N ILE A 7 12.24 -7.84 -12.63
CA ILE A 7 11.07 -8.56 -12.11
C ILE A 7 10.50 -7.74 -10.94
N THR A 8 9.37 -7.07 -11.19
CA THR A 8 8.53 -6.51 -10.11
C THR A 8 7.99 -7.67 -9.27
N ARG A 9 8.27 -7.64 -7.97
CA ARG A 9 7.72 -8.56 -6.98
C ARG A 9 6.77 -7.81 -6.05
N LEU A 10 5.89 -8.55 -5.38
CA LEU A 10 5.02 -8.02 -4.34
C LEU A 10 5.55 -8.45 -2.97
N ALA A 11 5.81 -7.48 -2.09
CA ALA A 11 5.97 -7.74 -0.66
C ALA A 11 4.62 -7.52 0.01
N PHE A 12 4.09 -8.55 0.67
CA PHE A 12 2.79 -8.49 1.33
C PHE A 12 2.92 -7.83 2.71
N ILE A 13 1.92 -7.01 3.06
CA ILE A 13 1.86 -6.26 4.30
C ILE A 13 0.73 -6.83 5.16
N ASN A 14 1.07 -7.20 6.41
CA ASN A 14 0.10 -7.69 7.38
C ASN A 14 -0.48 -6.57 8.27
N ASN A 15 -1.43 -6.91 9.13
CA ASN A 15 -2.11 -5.94 9.99
C ASN A 15 -1.20 -5.32 11.06
N ASP A 16 -0.19 -6.05 11.53
CA ASP A 16 0.76 -5.57 12.55
C ASP A 16 1.73 -4.55 11.93
N GLU A 17 2.22 -4.84 10.72
CA GLU A 17 3.07 -3.91 9.96
C GLU A 17 2.35 -2.58 9.68
N ILE A 18 1.05 -2.62 9.36
CA ILE A 18 0.23 -1.42 9.16
C ILE A 18 0.13 -0.55 10.42
N ASP A 19 0.09 -1.16 11.61
CA ASP A 19 0.01 -0.39 12.86
C ASP A 19 1.27 0.44 13.10
N THR A 20 2.41 -0.01 12.57
CA THR A 20 3.69 0.70 12.68
C THR A 20 3.82 1.88 11.72
N ILE A 21 2.95 2.00 10.71
CA ILE A 21 3.04 3.07 9.73
C ILE A 21 2.77 4.42 10.38
N ASP A 22 3.68 5.35 10.19
CA ASP A 22 3.62 6.74 10.62
C ASP A 22 3.85 7.69 9.43
N LYS A 23 3.86 9.00 9.68
CA LYS A 23 4.13 9.97 8.61
C LYS A 23 5.53 9.82 8.00
N ASN A 24 6.50 9.22 8.70
CA ASN A 24 7.88 9.10 8.25
C ASN A 24 8.16 7.82 7.46
N SER A 25 7.21 6.89 7.47
CA SER A 25 7.24 5.67 6.68
C SER A 25 7.41 5.95 5.19
N SER A 26 7.89 4.95 4.44
CA SER A 26 8.16 5.14 3.02
C SER A 26 6.90 5.45 2.21
N ILE A 27 7.09 6.05 1.04
CA ILE A 27 5.98 6.40 0.14
C ILE A 27 5.23 5.16 -0.34
N ALA A 28 5.90 4.01 -0.46
CA ALA A 28 5.28 2.74 -0.81
C ALA A 28 4.29 2.28 0.28
N TYR A 29 4.71 2.27 1.55
CA TYR A 29 3.84 1.92 2.68
C TYR A 29 2.69 2.92 2.87
N LEU A 30 2.96 4.22 2.72
CA LEU A 30 1.92 5.25 2.78
C LEU A 30 0.88 5.09 1.66
N LYS A 31 1.30 4.70 0.45
CA LYS A 31 0.37 4.37 -0.65
C LYS A 31 -0.46 3.13 -0.32
N ALA A 32 0.17 2.07 0.16
CA ALA A 32 -0.53 0.84 0.54
C ALA A 32 -1.59 1.10 1.61
N LEU A 33 -1.26 1.89 2.64
CA LEU A 33 -2.19 2.34 3.67
C LEU A 33 -3.34 3.20 3.07
N TYR A 34 -3.01 4.17 2.22
CA TYR A 34 -4.00 5.07 1.61
C TYR A 34 -5.00 4.32 0.71
N GLN A 35 -4.51 3.36 -0.08
CA GLN A 35 -5.31 2.59 -1.05
C GLN A 35 -5.88 1.29 -0.50
N CYS A 36 -5.54 0.94 0.75
CA CYS A 36 -5.93 -0.32 1.37
C CYS A 36 -5.46 -1.53 0.56
N GLU A 37 -4.21 -1.47 0.06
CA GLU A 37 -3.53 -2.54 -0.66
C GLU A 37 -2.68 -3.36 0.31
N ASN A 38 -2.79 -4.69 0.24
CA ASN A 38 -2.06 -5.60 1.13
C ASN A 38 -0.64 -5.93 0.63
N SER A 39 -0.11 -5.14 -0.30
CA SER A 39 1.25 -5.34 -0.79
C SER A 39 1.84 -4.06 -1.38
N ILE A 40 3.18 -4.04 -1.47
CA ILE A 40 3.95 -3.02 -2.19
C ILE A 40 4.80 -3.68 -3.27
N ALA A 41 5.10 -2.90 -4.31
CA ALA A 41 5.97 -3.33 -5.40
C ALA A 41 7.45 -3.14 -5.01
N ILE A 42 8.23 -4.21 -5.11
CA ILE A 42 9.67 -4.23 -4.85
C ILE A 42 10.44 -4.84 -6.03
N ASN A 43 11.72 -4.52 -6.16
CA ASN A 43 12.61 -5.15 -7.13
C ASN A 43 13.24 -6.46 -6.58
N TYR A 44 14.12 -7.07 -7.35
CA TYR A 44 14.85 -8.29 -6.94
C TYR A 44 15.66 -8.10 -5.65
N ASN A 45 16.24 -6.90 -5.46
CA ASN A 45 17.05 -6.53 -4.31
C ASN A 45 16.20 -6.09 -3.09
N GLN A 46 14.88 -6.30 -3.12
CA GLN A 46 13.92 -5.87 -2.10
C GLN A 46 13.82 -4.35 -1.93
N GLU A 47 14.25 -3.57 -2.93
CA GLU A 47 14.09 -2.12 -2.91
C GLU A 47 12.70 -1.74 -3.42
N GLU A 48 12.11 -0.75 -2.78
CA GLU A 48 10.78 -0.24 -3.13
C GLU A 48 10.78 0.42 -4.50
N LEU A 49 9.84 0.02 -5.35
CA LEU A 49 9.68 0.60 -6.69
C LEU A 49 8.84 1.88 -6.67
N PHE A 50 8.02 2.09 -5.64
CA PHE A 50 7.16 3.27 -5.50
C PHE A 50 7.77 4.31 -4.57
N THR A 51 8.61 5.17 -5.14
CA THR A 51 9.30 6.29 -4.48
C THR A 51 8.56 7.62 -4.68
N GLN A 52 8.97 8.68 -3.97
CA GLN A 52 8.48 10.04 -4.19
C GLN A 52 8.62 10.49 -5.65
N ALA A 53 9.77 10.20 -6.29
CA ALA A 53 10.00 10.55 -7.69
C ALA A 53 8.99 9.85 -8.61
N THR A 54 8.77 8.55 -8.40
CA THR A 54 7.77 7.80 -9.20
C THR A 54 6.34 8.25 -8.91
N ALA A 55 6.01 8.62 -7.68
CA ALA A 55 4.69 9.15 -7.33
C ALA A 55 4.42 10.47 -8.06
N ILE A 56 5.39 11.39 -8.09
CA ILE A 56 5.27 12.66 -8.82
C ILE A 56 5.16 12.42 -10.33
N ASN A 57 6.01 11.55 -10.90
CA ASN A 57 6.03 11.29 -12.34
C ASN A 57 4.77 10.56 -12.82
N ASN A 58 4.24 9.61 -12.03
CA ASN A 58 3.14 8.75 -12.45
C ASN A 58 1.76 9.30 -12.05
N LEU A 59 1.64 9.94 -10.88
CA LEU A 59 0.37 10.47 -10.38
C LEU A 59 0.22 11.97 -10.62
N GLY A 60 1.33 12.69 -10.78
CA GLY A 60 1.36 14.15 -10.90
C GLY A 60 1.15 14.87 -9.57
N TYR A 61 1.43 16.19 -9.58
CA TYR A 61 1.24 17.08 -8.44
C TYR A 61 -0.24 17.29 -8.07
N ASN A 62 -1.16 17.04 -9.00
CA ASN A 62 -2.59 17.23 -8.77
C ASN A 62 -3.25 16.07 -8.03
N SER A 63 -2.59 14.91 -7.93
CA SER A 63 -3.12 13.74 -7.23
C SER A 63 -3.33 14.03 -5.74
N THR A 64 -4.45 13.58 -5.19
CA THR A 64 -4.75 13.71 -3.76
C THR A 64 -3.68 13.03 -2.90
N PHE A 65 -3.15 11.89 -3.35
CA PHE A 65 -2.07 11.20 -2.67
C PHE A 65 -0.81 12.06 -2.60
N THR A 66 -0.38 12.62 -3.74
CA THR A 66 0.81 13.49 -3.84
C THR A 66 0.65 14.71 -2.95
N LYS A 67 -0.52 15.35 -2.98
CA LYS A 67 -0.80 16.51 -2.12
C LYS A 67 -0.66 16.15 -0.64
N ILE A 68 -1.34 15.10 -0.19
CA ILE A 68 -1.38 14.75 1.24
C ILE A 68 -0.04 14.18 1.75
N PHE A 69 0.54 13.20 1.04
CA PHE A 69 1.65 12.40 1.56
C PHE A 69 3.03 12.88 1.10
N ILE A 70 3.10 13.81 0.14
CA ILE A 70 4.37 14.36 -0.35
C ILE A 70 4.45 15.87 -0.10
N LEU A 71 3.47 16.65 -0.58
CA LEU A 71 3.53 18.11 -0.49
C LEU A 71 3.16 18.64 0.91
N ASP A 72 2.08 18.13 1.48
CA ASP A 72 1.56 18.51 2.80
C ASP A 72 1.92 17.48 3.88
N LYS A 73 3.00 16.72 3.70
CA LYS A 73 3.43 15.64 4.61
C LYS A 73 3.50 16.10 6.08
N GLU A 74 3.96 17.33 6.32
CA GLU A 74 4.05 17.88 7.69
C GLU A 74 2.70 18.17 8.35
N LYS A 75 1.62 18.24 7.58
CA LYS A 75 0.25 18.41 8.09
C LYS A 75 -0.43 17.08 8.41
N LEU A 76 0.19 15.94 8.06
CA LEU A 76 -0.30 14.62 8.47
C LEU A 76 -0.24 14.51 9.99
N ASN A 77 -1.37 14.11 10.57
CA ASN A 77 -1.49 13.85 11.99
C ASN A 77 -1.90 12.39 12.25
N ASP A 78 -1.66 11.95 13.49
CA ASP A 78 -1.92 10.59 13.92
C ASP A 78 -3.40 10.23 13.79
N THR A 79 -4.32 11.18 14.02
CA THR A 79 -5.77 10.94 13.87
C THR A 79 -6.15 10.50 12.46
N TYR A 80 -5.60 11.15 11.44
CA TYR A 80 -5.85 10.77 10.04
C TYR A 80 -5.22 9.41 9.70
N LEU A 81 -3.98 9.18 10.13
CA LEU A 81 -3.29 7.91 9.89
C LEU A 81 -4.01 6.75 10.58
N ASP A 82 -4.46 6.92 11.81
CA ASP A 82 -5.24 5.92 12.55
C ASP A 82 -6.58 5.63 11.88
N ALA A 83 -7.24 6.65 11.34
CA ALA A 83 -8.45 6.45 10.55
C ALA A 83 -8.17 5.61 9.29
N ARG A 84 -7.03 5.83 8.63
CA ARG A 84 -6.61 5.01 7.49
C ARG A 84 -6.26 3.58 7.89
N LYS A 85 -5.59 3.36 9.02
CA LYS A 85 -5.29 2.01 9.55
C LYS A 85 -6.57 1.23 9.84
N ARG A 86 -7.57 1.87 10.46
CA ARG A 86 -8.89 1.27 10.70
C ARG A 86 -9.61 0.90 9.40
N LEU A 87 -9.57 1.79 8.40
CA LEU A 87 -10.16 1.54 7.09
C LEU A 87 -9.47 0.37 6.37
N TYR A 88 -8.14 0.36 6.37
CA TYR A 88 -7.33 -0.73 5.81
C TYR A 88 -7.74 -2.08 6.36
N LYS A 89 -7.76 -2.20 7.70
CA LYS A 89 -8.11 -3.45 8.38
C LYS A 89 -9.52 -3.90 8.02
N SER A 90 -10.48 -2.98 8.03
CA SER A 90 -11.86 -3.25 7.66
C SER A 90 -12.00 -3.77 6.22
N ILE A 91 -11.31 -3.14 5.27
CA ILE A 91 -11.33 -3.57 3.86
C ILE A 91 -10.68 -4.94 3.68
N ASN A 92 -9.56 -5.21 4.36
CA ASN A 92 -8.90 -6.51 4.26
C ASN A 92 -9.75 -7.63 4.86
N THR A 93 -10.38 -7.43 6.01
CA THR A 93 -11.34 -8.39 6.56
C THR A 93 -12.51 -8.66 5.60
N LEU A 94 -13.00 -7.65 4.89
CA LEU A 94 -14.05 -7.84 3.88
C LEU A 94 -13.55 -8.65 2.67
N LYS A 95 -12.30 -8.41 2.23
CA LYS A 95 -11.67 -9.19 1.14
C LYS A 95 -11.48 -10.66 1.54
N GLU A 96 -11.04 -10.93 2.76
CA GLU A 96 -10.87 -12.27 3.32
C GLU A 96 -12.20 -13.03 3.32
N LYS A 97 -13.25 -12.45 3.93
CA LYS A 97 -14.60 -13.05 3.95
C LYS A 97 -15.15 -13.31 2.55
N ARG A 98 -14.89 -12.42 1.61
CA ARG A 98 -15.30 -12.62 0.20
C ARG A 98 -14.58 -13.82 -0.41
N ASN A 99 -13.28 -13.97 -0.16
CA ASN A 99 -12.49 -15.06 -0.70
C ASN A 99 -12.87 -16.41 -0.08
N GLU A 100 -13.14 -16.46 1.23
CA GLU A 100 -13.70 -17.63 1.92
C GLU A 100 -15.01 -18.06 1.24
N LYS A 101 -15.93 -17.13 1.04
CA LYS A 101 -17.21 -17.41 0.37
C LYS A 101 -17.03 -17.90 -1.07
N ILE A 102 -16.06 -17.37 -1.81
CA ILE A 102 -15.75 -17.85 -3.18
C ILE A 102 -15.24 -19.29 -3.12
N LYS A 103 -14.37 -19.61 -2.17
CA LYS A 103 -13.85 -20.96 -1.97
C LYS A 103 -14.96 -21.94 -1.61
N ASP A 104 -15.85 -21.58 -0.69
CA ASP A 104 -16.99 -22.42 -0.31
C ASP A 104 -17.90 -22.74 -1.52
N ILE A 105 -18.10 -21.78 -2.43
CA ILE A 105 -18.85 -21.98 -3.67
C ILE A 105 -18.10 -22.92 -4.63
N GLN A 106 -16.78 -22.78 -4.74
CA GLN A 106 -15.95 -23.63 -5.60
C GLN A 106 -15.91 -25.08 -5.10
N ASP A 107 -15.84 -25.29 -3.79
CA ASP A 107 -15.81 -26.63 -3.18
C ASP A 107 -17.17 -27.35 -3.29
N TYR A 108 -18.26 -26.62 -3.54
CA TYR A 108 -19.61 -27.16 -3.72
C TYR A 108 -19.93 -27.59 -5.17
N LEU A 109 -19.20 -27.06 -6.17
CA LEU A 109 -19.41 -27.31 -7.60
C LEU A 109 -18.57 -28.48 -8.11
#